data_AF-A0A183G2E2-F1
#
_entry.id   AF-A0A183G2E2-F1
#
_cell.length_a   1.000
_cell.length_b   1.000
_cell.length_c   1.000
_cell.angle_alpha   90.00
_cell.angle_beta   90.00
_cell.angle_gamma   90.00
#
_symmetry.space_group_name_H-M   'P 1'
#
loop_
_entity.id
_entity.type
_entity.pdbx_description
1 polymer ?
#
loop_
_entity_poly.entity_id
_entity_poly.type
_entity_poly.pdbx_seq_one_letter_code
_entity_poly.pdbx_strand_id
1 'polypeptide(L)' 'MCDQSKAGPSCIEWAAHCDGERHCAMGEDESNCRVIETKYLSCENQKQQIPKQKWCDGTAHCHDASDEKYCQ' A
#
# COMPACT_ATOMS: atom_id res chain seq x y z
N MET A 1 3.68 2.95 16.07
CA MET A 1 3.35 1.92 17.08
C MET A 1 4.40 0.83 16.99
N CYS A 2 5.03 0.46 18.10
CA CYS A 2 5.91 -0.72 18.19
C CYS A 2 5.35 -1.63 19.30
N ASP A 3 5.30 -2.92 19.08
CA ASP A 3 4.90 -3.94 20.05
C ASP A 3 5.87 -3.90 21.23
N GLN A 4 5.31 -3.57 22.39
CA GLN A 4 6.06 -3.35 23.63
C GLN A 4 6.71 -4.64 24.16
N SER A 5 6.52 -5.79 23.51
CA SER A 5 7.10 -7.09 23.92
C SER A 5 8.55 -7.30 23.46
N LYS A 6 9.16 -6.33 22.76
CA LYS A 6 10.56 -6.39 22.29
C LYS A 6 11.33 -5.12 22.65
N ALA A 7 12.62 -5.27 22.97
CA ALA A 7 13.50 -4.20 23.44
C ALA A 7 13.78 -3.14 22.35
N GLY A 8 12.83 -2.22 22.15
CA GLY A 8 12.89 -1.09 21.21
C GLY A 8 12.06 0.10 21.66
N PRO A 9 12.13 1.25 20.96
CA PRO A 9 11.25 2.39 21.23
C PRO A 9 9.80 1.93 21.10
N SER A 10 9.02 2.02 22.16
CA SER A 10 7.62 1.55 22.19
C SER A 10 6.67 2.45 21.41
N CYS A 11 7.05 3.71 21.20
CA CYS A 11 6.30 4.72 20.47
C CYS A 11 7.22 5.39 19.45
N ILE A 12 6.79 5.35 18.20
CA ILE A 12 7.34 6.12 17.09
C ILE A 12 6.28 7.13 16.66
N GLU A 13 6.69 8.23 16.03
CA GLU A 13 5.73 9.19 15.48
C GLU A 13 4.87 8.53 14.40
N TRP A 14 3.65 9.04 14.21
CA TRP A 14 2.77 8.54 13.14
C TRP A 14 3.38 8.74 11.75
N ALA A 15 4.15 9.82 11.58
CA ALA A 15 4.89 10.08 10.36
C ALA A 15 6.03 9.06 10.11
N ALA A 16 6.52 8.42 11.17
CA ALA A 16 7.58 7.41 11.12
C ALA A 16 7.03 5.98 10.96
N HIS A 17 5.72 5.83 10.75
CA HIS A 17 5.09 4.55 10.44
C HIS A 17 4.93 4.44 8.93
N CYS A 18 5.48 3.39 8.31
CA CYS A 18 5.43 3.19 6.87
C CYS A 18 6.17 4.26 6.08
N ASP A 19 7.28 4.75 6.62
CA ASP A 19 8.11 5.76 5.98
C ASP A 19 9.31 5.17 5.24
N GLY A 20 9.45 3.84 5.27
CA GLY A 20 10.53 3.11 4.61
C GLY A 20 11.81 3.05 5.44
N GLU A 21 11.85 3.65 6.61
CA GLU A 21 12.97 3.57 7.54
C GLU A 21 12.59 2.76 8.78
N ARG A 22 13.51 1.92 9.24
CA ARG A 22 13.28 1.08 10.41
C ARG A 22 13.40 1.91 11.68
N HIS A 23 12.27 2.28 12.27
CA HIS A 23 12.17 2.99 13.53
C HIS A 23 11.95 2.07 14.73
N CYS A 24 11.28 0.93 14.58
CA CYS A 24 11.18 -0.07 15.64
C CYS A 24 12.34 -1.08 15.60
N ALA A 25 12.68 -1.70 16.74
CA ALA A 25 13.81 -2.64 16.85
C ALA A 25 13.77 -3.78 15.82
N MET A 26 12.56 -4.23 15.45
CA MET A 26 12.34 -5.33 14.50
C MET A 26 11.75 -4.88 13.16
N GLY A 27 11.60 -3.57 12.90
CA GLY A 27 10.96 -3.07 11.67
C GLY A 27 9.47 -3.36 11.59
N GLU A 28 8.83 -3.57 12.73
CA GLU A 28 7.39 -3.79 12.86
C GLU A 28 6.55 -2.56 12.44
N ASP A 29 7.11 -1.37 12.59
CA ASP A 29 6.62 -0.13 12.00
C ASP A 29 6.47 -0.21 10.48
N GLU A 30 7.27 -1.03 9.82
CA GLU A 30 7.22 -1.28 8.37
C GLU A 30 6.51 -2.60 8.01
N SER A 31 6.15 -3.43 9.00
CA SER A 31 5.69 -4.82 8.77
C SER A 31 4.18 -4.98 8.60
N ASN A 32 3.39 -3.96 8.92
CA ASN A 32 1.94 -3.95 8.73
C ASN A 32 1.48 -2.67 8.03
N CYS A 33 2.31 -2.18 7.12
CA CYS A 33 1.95 -1.09 6.25
C CYS A 33 0.90 -1.58 5.27
N ARG A 34 -0.36 -1.23 5.55
CA ARG A 34 -1.43 -1.32 4.56
C ARG A 34 -1.28 -0.30 3.43
N VAL A 35 -0.08 0.25 3.25
CA VAL A 35 0.36 0.85 2.00
C VAL A 35 0.65 -0.32 1.09
N ILE A 36 -0.38 -0.74 0.38
CA ILE A 36 -0.17 -1.62 -0.73
C ILE A 36 0.68 -0.82 -1.73
N GLU A 37 2.01 -1.02 -1.70
CA GLU A 37 2.91 -0.77 -2.82
C GLU A 37 2.56 -1.75 -3.96
N THR A 38 1.28 -1.87 -4.27
CA THR A 38 0.81 -2.58 -5.44
C THR A 38 1.14 -1.67 -6.61
N LYS A 39 2.31 -1.93 -7.18
CA LYS A 39 2.62 -1.53 -8.55
C LYS A 39 1.51 -1.97 -9.51
N TYR A 40 0.71 -2.98 -9.13
CA TYR A 40 -0.40 -3.52 -9.89
C TYR A 40 -1.71 -3.54 -9.07
N LEU A 41 -2.73 -2.85 -9.56
CA LEU A 41 -4.07 -2.85 -8.99
C LEU A 41 -4.94 -3.89 -9.68
N SER A 42 -5.68 -4.64 -8.88
CA SER A 42 -6.65 -5.61 -9.40
C SER A 42 -7.87 -4.90 -9.94
N CYS A 43 -8.28 -5.25 -11.15
CA CYS A 43 -9.58 -4.89 -11.70
C CYS A 43 -10.71 -5.39 -10.79
N GLU A 44 -11.90 -4.79 -10.87
CA GLU A 44 -13.06 -5.14 -10.03
C GLU A 44 -13.48 -6.61 -10.20
N ASN A 45 -13.31 -7.18 -11.39
CA ASN A 45 -13.54 -8.59 -11.68
C ASN A 45 -12.52 -9.52 -10.99
N GLN A 46 -11.46 -8.98 -10.37
CA GLN A 46 -10.33 -9.67 -9.74
C GLN A 46 -9.57 -10.66 -10.63
N LYS A 47 -9.95 -10.76 -11.92
CA LYS A 47 -9.34 -11.64 -12.92
C LYS A 47 -8.16 -11.02 -13.66
N GLN A 48 -8.03 -9.70 -13.58
CA GLN A 48 -6.92 -8.94 -14.18
C GLN A 48 -6.30 -8.04 -13.13
N GLN A 49 -4.99 -7.89 -13.23
CA GLN A 49 -4.23 -6.89 -12.49
C GLN A 49 -3.49 -6.03 -13.51
N ILE A 50 -3.57 -4.72 -13.35
CA ILE A 50 -2.94 -3.75 -14.24
C ILE A 50 -2.07 -2.80 -13.43
N PRO A 51 -1.04 -2.20 -14.02
CA PRO A 51 -0.18 -1.28 -13.29
C PRO A 51 -0.98 -0.12 -12.68
N LYS A 52 -0.60 0.37 -11.50
CA LYS A 52 -1.20 1.57 -10.88
C LYS A 52 -1.07 2.81 -11.79
N GLN A 53 0.00 2.88 -12.60
CA GLN A 53 0.16 3.92 -13.63
C GLN A 53 -0.88 3.85 -14.74
N LYS A 54 -1.52 2.69 -14.92
CA LYS A 54 -2.58 2.46 -15.91
C LYS A 54 -3.98 2.62 -15.34
N TRP A 55 -4.10 2.94 -14.05
CA TRP A 55 -5.35 3.43 -13.48
C TRP A 55 -5.51 4.90 -13.80
N CYS A 56 -6.70 5.31 -14.21
CA CYS A 56 -7.03 6.70 -14.53
C CYS A 56 -6.10 7.32 -15.58
N ASP A 57 -5.66 6.51 -16.55
CA ASP A 57 -4.76 6.91 -17.66
C ASP A 57 -5.57 7.39 -18.88
N GLY A 58 -6.90 7.46 -18.78
CA GLY A 58 -7.81 7.83 -19.87
C GLY A 58 -8.05 6.69 -20.86
N THR A 59 -7.53 5.49 -20.60
CA THR A 59 -7.65 4.31 -21.45
C THR A 59 -8.07 3.12 -20.60
N ALA A 60 -9.14 2.43 -20.99
CA ALA A 60 -9.59 1.23 -20.29
C ALA A 60 -8.61 0.06 -20.50
N HIS A 61 -7.90 -0.34 -19.45
CA HIS A 61 -7.01 -1.50 -19.43
C HIS A 61 -7.67 -2.73 -18.77
N CYS A 62 -8.64 -2.54 -17.87
CA CYS A 62 -9.48 -3.62 -17.38
C CYS A 62 -10.56 -3.97 -18.41
N HIS A 63 -10.90 -5.26 -18.54
CA HIS A 63 -11.98 -5.70 -19.43
C HIS A 63 -13.34 -5.04 -19.08
N ASP A 64 -13.57 -4.79 -17.79
CA ASP A 64 -14.77 -4.12 -17.27
C ASP A 64 -14.64 -2.59 -17.19
N ALA A 65 -13.52 -2.04 -17.69
CA ALA A 65 -13.13 -0.63 -17.61
C ALA A 65 -13.13 -0.06 -16.18
N SER A 66 -13.07 -0.92 -15.16
CA SER A 66 -13.13 -0.51 -13.75
C SER A 66 -11.98 0.39 -13.34
N ASP A 67 -10.85 0.31 -14.05
CA ASP A 67 -9.68 1.16 -13.86
C ASP A 67 -9.89 2.63 -14.25
N GLU A 68 -10.90 2.91 -15.05
CA GLU A 68 -11.28 4.27 -15.48
C GLU A 68 -12.63 4.72 -14.87
N LYS A 69 -13.38 3.81 -14.22
CA LYS A 69 -14.70 4.11 -13.64
C LYS A 69 -14.66 4.87 -12.32
N TYR A 70 -13.59 4.70 -11.54
CA TYR A 70 -13.49 5.25 -10.18
C TYR A 70 -12.47 6.38 -10.07
N CYS A 71 -12.18 7.04 -11.18
CA CYS A 71 -11.29 8.19 -11.27
C CYS A 71 -12.10 9.46 -10.99
N GLN A 72 -11.91 10.03 -9.79
CA GLN A 72 -12.53 11.30 -9.38
C GLN A 72 -11.69 12.51 -9.79
#